data_AF-A0A179FT14-F1
#
_entry.id   AF-A0A179FT14-F1
#
_cell.length_a   1.000
_cell.length_b   1.000
_cell.length_c   1.000
_cell.angle_alpha   90.00
_cell.angle_beta   90.00
_cell.angle_gamma   90.00
#
_symmetry.space_group_name_H-M   'P 1'
#
loop_
_entity.id
_entity.type
_entity.pdbx_description
1 polymer ?
#
loop_
_entity_poly.entity_id
_entity_poly.type
_entity_poly.pdbx_seq_one_letter_code
_entity_poly.pdbx_strand_id
1 'polypeptide(L)'
;MASTLSPAKVVLLAVHFAGHADIESLAALTATHASILHDELLLRIILTHLPETTRPDAYTGFLQNVVDHASEGGQLESLDTSPVDRLDDGEAAKRATKLHLLPLLYPCTPETSQGDALTRFLFLRTHKMDEETGMLAQLLDLLLPFLSRNSAIQKWAMATVLPYVRKGLEFRMGQPPEYSLAEFEKLTDQQAVKFLLSPGGTLSQSRDNVDHSLRNVVGPWLYDIDRWDCSGKTSGDETSSVFCPGWQHVREWLLSQATLSWSVAVLAIERWGGPDDVDFGDGIPLYLPAPYKYYLEQTYATTVMACVYGVQEATLECLTRMYSLLTTLRQYLGYDVDVIPVEQAINALLDLSVTDISTFHGGRVASFMRNSLLEQHNPLTNPSQDSTKFLLALVLSAYLLTTFGSPSSVRRAGELSLLQDERDQKAEVLKLLRGIAGEAPNESDDYLQRARLSLLWLRDWGQGSTGTSPGEPAPQGALGMVAREYMEAEFLKLLLSKGRR
;
A
#
# COMPACT_ATOMS: atom_id res chain seq x y z
N MET A 1 -32.94 48.63 27.06
CA MET A 1 -31.80 48.90 27.96
C MET A 1 -31.13 47.56 28.21
N ALA A 2 -29.95 47.33 27.63
CA ALA A 2 -29.25 46.06 27.80
C ALA A 2 -28.74 45.97 29.24
N SER A 3 -29.28 45.04 30.01
CA SER A 3 -28.72 44.61 31.29
C SER A 3 -27.26 44.21 31.03
N THR A 4 -26.32 44.96 31.59
CA THR A 4 -24.89 44.65 31.48
C THR A 4 -24.63 43.31 32.16
N LEU A 5 -24.52 42.24 31.37
CA LEU A 5 -24.23 40.90 31.86
C LEU A 5 -22.82 40.89 32.48
N SER A 6 -22.70 40.32 33.68
CA SER A 6 -21.38 40.11 34.29
C SER A 6 -20.60 39.02 33.53
N PRO A 7 -19.26 39.03 33.53
CA PRO A 7 -18.46 38.04 32.80
C PRO A 7 -18.81 36.58 33.13
N ALA A 8 -19.11 36.30 34.40
CA ALA A 8 -19.52 34.96 34.82
C ALA A 8 -20.87 34.54 34.22
N LYS A 9 -21.83 35.47 34.06
CA LYS A 9 -23.12 35.20 33.41
C LYS A 9 -22.96 34.95 31.92
N VAL A 10 -22.07 35.67 31.25
CA VAL A 10 -21.73 35.44 29.83
C VAL A 10 -21.16 34.04 29.63
N VAL A 11 -20.22 33.60 30.48
CA VAL A 11 -19.65 32.24 30.40
C VAL A 11 -20.72 31.16 30.65
N LEU A 12 -21.61 31.37 31.62
CA LEU A 12 -22.69 30.41 31.90
C LEU A 12 -23.72 30.33 30.76
N LEU A 13 -24.02 31.44 30.08
CA LEU A 13 -24.87 31.44 28.88
C LEU A 13 -24.19 30.70 27.73
N ALA A 14 -22.89 30.91 27.52
CA ALA A 14 -22.14 30.17 26.49
C ALA A 14 -22.17 28.66 26.75
N VAL A 15 -22.01 28.23 28.00
CA VAL A 15 -22.15 26.83 28.41
C VAL A 15 -23.56 26.30 28.16
N HIS A 16 -24.59 27.10 28.47
CA HIS A 16 -25.97 26.72 28.24
C HIS A 16 -26.26 26.50 26.76
N PHE A 17 -25.90 27.45 25.89
CA PHE A 17 -26.12 27.33 24.44
C PHE A 17 -25.31 26.18 23.84
N ALA A 18 -24.04 26.00 24.22
CA ALA A 18 -23.24 24.85 23.80
C ALA A 18 -23.89 23.52 24.23
N GLY A 19 -24.38 23.42 25.47
CA GLY A 19 -25.07 22.25 26.00
C GLY A 19 -26.36 21.86 25.25
N HIS A 20 -27.00 22.82 24.59
CA HIS A 20 -28.22 22.61 23.80
C HIS A 20 -27.95 22.56 22.29
N ALA A 21 -26.67 22.59 21.88
CA ALA A 21 -26.25 22.69 20.48
C ALA A 21 -26.86 23.91 19.74
N ASP A 22 -27.14 25.00 20.47
CA ASP A 22 -27.62 26.26 19.90
C ASP A 22 -26.44 27.12 19.43
N ILE A 23 -25.93 26.79 18.24
CA ILE A 23 -24.74 27.43 17.67
C ILE A 23 -25.01 28.88 17.24
N GLU A 24 -26.23 29.20 16.83
CA GLU A 24 -26.63 30.55 16.41
C GLU A 24 -26.60 31.52 17.61
N SER A 25 -27.22 31.15 18.73
CA SER A 25 -27.17 31.96 19.96
C SER A 25 -25.75 32.07 20.51
N LEU A 26 -24.95 30.99 20.42
CA LEU A 26 -23.55 31.01 20.84
C LEU A 26 -22.69 31.95 19.97
N ALA A 27 -22.93 31.98 18.66
CA ALA A 27 -22.26 32.89 17.74
C ALA A 27 -22.60 34.36 18.02
N ALA A 28 -23.89 34.67 18.22
CA ALA A 28 -24.35 36.00 18.58
C ALA A 28 -23.78 36.48 19.93
N LEU A 29 -23.71 35.58 20.93
CA LEU A 29 -23.13 35.88 22.23
C LEU A 29 -21.63 36.19 22.14
N THR A 30 -20.89 35.39 21.37
CA THR A 30 -19.44 35.57 21.12
C THR A 30 -19.16 36.88 20.41
N ALA A 31 -19.92 37.22 19.35
CA ALA A 31 -19.76 38.48 18.62
C ALA A 31 -20.00 39.71 19.52
N THR A 32 -20.95 39.61 20.46
CA THR A 32 -21.28 40.73 21.37
C THR A 32 -20.29 40.85 22.54
N HIS A 33 -19.68 39.75 22.97
CA HIS A 33 -18.84 39.68 24.19
C HIS A 33 -17.44 39.08 23.93
N ALA A 34 -16.81 39.42 22.80
CA ALA A 34 -15.51 38.89 22.39
C ALA A 34 -14.37 39.17 23.41
N SER A 35 -14.47 40.23 24.20
CA SER A 35 -13.48 40.53 25.26
C SER A 35 -13.54 39.58 26.46
N ILE A 36 -14.67 38.88 26.63
CA ILE A 36 -14.90 37.93 27.72
C ILE A 36 -14.72 36.50 27.20
N LEU A 37 -15.29 36.18 26.05
CA LEU A 37 -15.22 34.87 25.40
C LEU A 37 -14.07 34.84 24.39
N HIS A 38 -12.84 34.80 24.88
CA HIS A 38 -11.67 34.59 24.03
C HIS A 38 -11.68 33.18 23.41
N ASP A 39 -11.05 33.01 22.25
CA ASP A 39 -11.13 31.80 21.43
C ASP A 39 -10.83 30.52 22.21
N GLU A 40 -9.75 30.50 23.00
CA GLU A 40 -9.40 29.32 23.80
C GLU A 40 -10.48 28.97 24.85
N LEU A 41 -11.11 29.95 25.49
CA LEU A 41 -12.18 29.68 26.45
C LEU A 41 -13.41 29.14 25.74
N LEU A 42 -13.77 29.71 24.59
CA LEU A 42 -14.89 29.28 23.78
C LEU A 42 -14.70 27.84 23.29
N LEU A 43 -13.52 27.51 22.74
CA LEU A 43 -13.18 26.15 22.31
C LEU A 43 -13.24 25.15 23.46
N ARG A 44 -12.80 25.53 24.67
CA ARG A 44 -12.93 24.67 25.86
C ARG A 44 -14.38 24.47 26.29
N ILE A 45 -15.22 25.50 26.19
CA ILE A 45 -16.66 25.39 26.46
C ILE A 45 -17.29 24.41 25.46
N ILE A 46 -17.02 24.57 24.17
CA ILE A 46 -17.54 23.67 23.13
C ILE A 46 -17.05 22.24 23.37
N LEU A 47 -15.76 22.04 23.64
CA LEU A 47 -15.17 20.72 23.87
C LEU A 47 -15.82 20.00 25.08
N THR A 48 -16.20 20.77 26.10
CA THR A 48 -16.73 20.22 27.35
C THR A 48 -18.23 19.99 27.31
N HIS A 49 -18.98 20.87 26.63
CA HIS A 49 -20.43 20.93 26.77
C HIS A 49 -21.22 20.67 25.49
N LEU A 50 -20.64 20.81 24.30
CA LEU A 50 -21.35 20.48 23.06
C LEU A 50 -21.55 18.96 22.97
N PRO A 51 -22.79 18.45 22.89
CA PRO A 51 -23.02 17.00 22.81
C PRO A 51 -22.27 16.37 21.63
N GLU A 52 -21.62 15.24 21.85
CA GLU A 52 -20.83 14.49 20.87
C GLU A 52 -21.69 13.95 19.72
N THR A 53 -23.00 13.86 19.92
CA THR A 53 -24.01 13.52 18.90
C THR A 53 -24.34 14.67 17.95
N THR A 54 -23.88 15.88 18.24
CA THR A 54 -24.08 17.05 17.37
C THR A 54 -23.24 16.87 16.11
N ARG A 55 -23.91 16.91 14.94
CA ARG A 55 -23.25 16.76 13.66
C ARG A 55 -22.26 17.92 13.41
N PRO A 56 -21.06 17.65 12.84
CA PRO A 56 -20.06 18.69 12.57
C PRO A 56 -20.54 19.84 11.70
N ASP A 57 -21.37 19.54 10.69
CA ASP A 57 -21.96 20.53 9.77
C ASP A 57 -22.68 21.69 10.49
N ALA A 58 -23.22 21.45 11.68
CA ALA A 58 -23.89 22.47 12.48
C ALA A 58 -22.93 23.50 13.12
N TYR A 59 -21.66 23.18 13.33
CA TYR A 59 -20.74 24.03 14.10
C TYR A 59 -19.38 24.28 13.47
N THR A 60 -18.96 23.58 12.41
CA THR A 60 -17.67 23.84 11.74
C THR A 60 -17.61 25.24 11.11
N GLY A 61 -18.70 25.74 10.54
CA GLY A 61 -18.78 27.12 10.05
C GLY A 61 -18.58 28.16 11.15
N PHE A 62 -19.14 27.91 12.33
CA PHE A 62 -18.92 28.76 13.51
C PHE A 62 -17.47 28.72 13.98
N LEU A 63 -16.86 27.53 14.05
CA LEU A 63 -15.43 27.38 14.39
C LEU A 63 -14.54 28.13 13.40
N GLN A 64 -14.87 28.11 12.10
CA GLN A 64 -14.13 28.86 11.08
C GLN A 64 -14.20 30.37 11.35
N ASN A 65 -15.41 30.89 11.65
CA ASN A 65 -15.62 32.31 11.95
C ASN A 65 -14.87 32.77 13.22
N VAL A 66 -14.79 31.92 14.24
CA VAL A 66 -14.04 32.19 15.48
C VAL A 66 -12.57 32.43 15.17
N VAL A 67 -11.96 31.58 14.34
CA VAL A 67 -10.51 31.68 14.08
C VAL A 67 -10.15 32.68 12.98
N ASP A 68 -11.04 32.91 12.01
CA ASP A 68 -10.81 33.94 10.99
C ASP A 68 -11.14 35.36 11.52
N HIS A 69 -11.60 35.46 12.77
CA HIS A 69 -12.14 36.67 13.40
C HIS A 69 -13.17 37.38 12.51
N ALA A 70 -13.87 36.60 11.68
CA ALA A 70 -14.91 37.08 10.80
C ALA A 70 -16.16 37.32 11.65
N SER A 71 -16.29 38.54 12.16
CA SER A 71 -17.52 38.98 12.81
C SER A 71 -18.57 39.18 11.74
N GLU A 72 -19.32 38.14 11.42
CA GLU A 72 -20.59 38.31 10.73
C GLU A 72 -21.53 39.03 11.72
N GLY A 73 -21.68 40.34 11.53
CA GLY A 73 -22.66 41.16 12.22
C GLY A 73 -24.07 40.77 11.82
N GLY A 74 -24.47 39.54 12.15
CA GLY A 74 -25.85 39.09 12.06
C GLY A 74 -26.67 39.87 13.08
N GLN A 75 -27.59 40.70 12.60
CA GLN A 75 -28.60 41.34 13.43
C GLN A 75 -29.56 40.25 13.95
N LEU A 76 -29.16 39.52 14.99
CA LEU A 76 -30.06 38.61 15.69
C LEU A 76 -30.90 39.39 16.71
N GLU A 77 -32.18 39.02 16.74
CA GLU A 77 -33.15 39.43 17.76
C GLU A 77 -32.62 39.09 19.16
N SER A 78 -33.11 39.81 20.17
CA SER A 78 -32.61 39.80 21.56
C SER A 78 -32.19 38.41 22.07
N LEU A 79 -30.90 38.25 22.40
CA LEU A 79 -30.33 37.08 23.08
C LEU A 79 -31.18 36.69 24.30
N ASP A 80 -31.54 35.41 24.43
CA ASP A 80 -32.26 34.91 25.61
C ASP A 80 -31.31 34.86 26.83
N THR A 81 -31.53 35.75 27.79
CA THR A 81 -30.79 35.80 29.06
C THR A 81 -31.52 35.10 30.21
N SER A 82 -32.71 34.52 29.95
CA SER A 82 -33.53 33.86 30.97
C SER A 82 -32.81 32.77 31.79
N PRO A 83 -31.81 32.03 31.26
CA PRO A 83 -31.07 31.03 32.05
C PRO A 83 -30.22 31.62 33.19
N VAL A 84 -29.82 32.90 33.08
CA VAL A 84 -28.92 33.56 34.05
C VAL A 84 -29.54 34.74 34.80
N ASP A 85 -30.73 35.20 34.38
CA ASP A 85 -31.43 36.34 35.00
C ASP A 85 -31.76 36.13 36.47
N ARG A 86 -31.96 34.87 36.89
CA ARG A 86 -32.28 34.51 38.27
C ARG A 86 -31.06 34.43 39.19
N LEU A 87 -29.85 34.56 38.66
CA LEU A 87 -28.60 34.42 39.40
C LEU A 87 -28.08 35.79 39.82
N ASP A 88 -27.65 35.91 41.07
CA ASP A 88 -26.78 37.01 41.45
C ASP A 88 -25.36 36.82 40.89
N ASP A 89 -24.56 37.88 40.82
CA ASP A 89 -23.23 37.81 40.23
C ASP A 89 -22.24 36.95 41.04
N GLY A 90 -22.45 36.83 42.36
CA GLY A 90 -21.63 36.00 43.24
C GLY A 90 -21.91 34.49 43.04
N GLU A 91 -23.18 34.12 42.87
CA GLU A 91 -23.64 32.79 42.51
C GLU A 91 -23.18 32.42 41.10
N ALA A 92 -23.27 33.35 40.15
CA ALA A 92 -22.77 33.16 38.80
C ALA A 92 -21.26 32.87 38.80
N ALA A 93 -20.46 33.65 39.55
CA ALA A 93 -19.02 33.43 39.67
C ALA A 93 -18.69 32.07 40.33
N LYS A 94 -19.41 31.69 41.39
CA LYS A 94 -19.27 30.37 42.04
C LYS A 94 -19.63 29.21 41.12
N ARG A 95 -20.61 29.39 40.22
CA ARG A 95 -20.97 28.37 39.23
C ARG A 95 -19.95 28.30 38.09
N ALA A 96 -19.51 29.46 37.57
CA ALA A 96 -18.51 29.54 36.52
C ALA A 96 -17.18 28.87 36.93
N THR A 97 -16.74 29.08 38.18
CA THR A 97 -15.53 28.42 38.73
C THR A 97 -15.65 26.91 38.89
N LYS A 98 -16.88 26.37 38.95
CA LYS A 98 -17.16 24.92 39.06
C LYS A 98 -17.40 24.24 37.73
N LEU A 99 -17.27 24.94 36.60
CA LEU A 99 -17.52 24.36 35.27
C LEU A 99 -16.51 23.28 34.88
N HIS A 100 -15.32 23.24 35.53
CA HIS A 100 -14.28 22.24 35.28
C HIS A 100 -14.00 22.00 33.78
N LEU A 101 -13.96 23.09 32.99
CA LEU A 101 -13.77 23.03 31.54
C LEU A 101 -12.52 22.22 31.18
N LEU A 102 -12.67 21.29 30.25
CA LEU A 102 -11.57 20.47 29.76
C LEU A 102 -10.44 21.37 29.22
N PRO A 103 -9.17 21.07 29.55
CA PRO A 103 -8.06 21.82 29.00
C PRO A 103 -7.84 21.46 27.52
N LEU A 104 -7.36 22.41 26.71
CA LEU A 104 -6.84 22.13 25.37
C LEU A 104 -5.41 21.60 25.46
N LEU A 105 -5.22 20.53 26.22
CA LEU A 105 -3.93 19.88 26.37
C LEU A 105 -4.06 18.46 25.85
N TYR A 106 -3.43 18.18 24.71
CA TYR A 106 -3.37 16.83 24.16
C TYR A 106 -1.98 16.23 24.47
N PRO A 107 -1.89 15.03 25.09
CA PRO A 107 -0.61 14.46 25.51
C PRO A 107 0.27 13.88 24.39
N CYS A 108 -0.21 13.81 23.15
CA CYS A 108 0.52 13.16 22.06
C CYS A 108 1.18 14.18 21.12
N THR A 109 2.33 13.75 20.56
CA THR A 109 3.28 14.36 19.61
C THR A 109 3.68 15.85 19.82
N PRO A 110 4.94 16.22 19.50
CA PRO A 110 5.40 17.60 19.69
C PRO A 110 4.71 18.62 18.76
N GLU A 111 4.26 18.20 17.57
CA GLU A 111 3.62 19.09 16.58
C GLU A 111 2.21 19.53 17.00
N THR A 112 1.42 18.61 17.54
CA THR A 112 0.10 18.81 18.17
C THR A 112 0.18 19.62 19.46
N SER A 113 1.27 19.47 20.22
CA SER A 113 1.53 20.25 21.45
C SER A 113 1.89 21.71 21.18
N GLN A 114 2.46 22.01 20.00
CA GLN A 114 2.82 23.37 19.55
C GLN A 114 1.76 24.03 18.66
N GLY A 115 0.69 23.31 18.31
CA GLY A 115 -0.40 23.81 17.48
C GLY A 115 -1.24 24.92 18.13
N ASP A 116 -1.95 25.67 17.29
CA ASP A 116 -2.92 26.68 17.74
C ASP A 116 -4.08 26.03 18.53
N ALA A 117 -4.88 26.86 19.20
CA ALA A 117 -5.98 26.38 20.05
C ALA A 117 -7.01 25.55 19.25
N LEU A 118 -7.28 25.92 18.00
CA LEU A 118 -8.20 25.18 17.13
C LEU A 118 -7.63 23.80 16.78
N THR A 119 -6.35 23.71 16.43
CA THR A 119 -5.71 22.41 16.15
C THR A 119 -5.87 21.48 17.34
N ARG A 120 -5.49 21.93 18.54
CA ARG A 120 -5.62 21.14 19.78
C ARG A 120 -7.07 20.73 20.05
N PHE A 121 -8.01 21.64 19.82
CA PHE A 121 -9.45 21.36 19.91
C PHE A 121 -9.89 20.26 18.94
N LEU A 122 -9.48 20.32 17.66
CA LEU A 122 -9.89 19.36 16.63
C LEU A 122 -9.39 17.95 16.92
N PHE A 123 -8.13 17.80 17.36
CA PHE A 123 -7.61 16.51 17.84
C PHE A 123 -8.47 15.97 18.99
N LEU A 124 -8.62 16.75 20.06
CA LEU A 124 -9.38 16.34 21.24
C LEU A 124 -10.84 15.99 20.90
N ARG A 125 -11.52 16.83 20.11
CA ARG A 125 -12.92 16.63 19.76
C ARG A 125 -13.12 15.39 18.90
N THR A 126 -12.21 15.12 17.96
CA THR A 126 -12.27 13.91 17.12
C THR A 126 -12.12 12.64 17.97
N HIS A 127 -11.16 12.61 18.91
CA HIS A 127 -11.02 11.47 19.82
C HIS A 127 -12.25 11.28 20.71
N LYS A 128 -12.80 12.35 21.28
CA LYS A 128 -14.04 12.26 22.08
C LYS A 128 -15.22 11.74 21.26
N MET A 129 -15.37 12.21 20.01
CA MET A 129 -16.44 11.74 19.13
C MET A 129 -16.33 10.25 18.83
N ASP A 130 -15.12 9.75 18.57
CA ASP A 130 -14.88 8.32 18.37
C ASP A 130 -15.20 7.51 19.63
N GLU A 131 -14.65 7.91 20.78
CA GLU A 131 -14.82 7.21 22.07
C GLU A 131 -16.29 7.17 22.54
N GLU A 132 -17.04 8.26 22.38
CA GLU A 132 -18.38 8.38 22.96
C GLU A 132 -19.49 7.91 22.00
N THR A 133 -19.32 8.08 20.68
CA THR A 133 -20.40 7.84 19.71
C THR A 133 -20.09 6.76 18.68
N GLY A 134 -18.81 6.47 18.42
CA GLY A 134 -18.38 5.55 17.36
C GLY A 134 -18.86 5.97 15.96
N MET A 135 -19.26 7.22 15.74
CA MET A 135 -19.78 7.71 14.47
C MET A 135 -18.64 8.05 13.49
N LEU A 136 -17.98 7.01 12.97
CA LEU A 136 -16.77 7.11 12.13
C LEU A 136 -16.88 8.09 10.97
N ALA A 137 -18.01 8.11 10.27
CA ALA A 137 -18.21 9.01 9.12
C ALA A 137 -18.10 10.50 9.51
N GLN A 138 -18.55 10.86 10.73
CA GLN A 138 -18.54 12.25 11.20
C GLN A 138 -17.15 12.73 11.61
N LEU A 139 -16.18 11.83 11.82
CA LEU A 139 -14.82 12.22 12.19
C LEU A 139 -14.16 13.00 11.06
N LEU A 140 -14.34 12.57 9.81
CA LEU A 140 -13.80 13.28 8.64
C LEU A 140 -14.60 14.57 8.36
N ASP A 141 -15.92 14.56 8.52
CA ASP A 141 -16.76 15.76 8.36
C ASP A 141 -16.32 16.93 9.27
N LEU A 142 -15.82 16.62 10.47
CA LEU A 142 -15.24 17.61 11.38
C LEU A 142 -13.92 18.18 10.86
N LEU A 143 -13.06 17.35 10.30
CA LEU A 143 -11.68 17.72 9.95
C LEU A 143 -11.57 18.37 8.57
N LEU A 144 -12.35 17.91 7.60
CA LEU A 144 -12.30 18.34 6.19
C LEU A 144 -12.25 19.86 5.99
N PRO A 145 -13.07 20.68 6.69
CA PRO A 145 -13.05 22.13 6.51
C PRO A 145 -11.71 22.80 6.90
N PHE A 146 -10.91 22.17 7.75
CA PHE A 146 -9.72 22.78 8.35
C PHE A 146 -8.39 22.27 7.78
N LEU A 147 -8.42 21.34 6.83
CA LEU A 147 -7.22 20.67 6.32
C LEU A 147 -6.23 21.61 5.61
N SER A 148 -6.71 22.68 4.99
CA SER A 148 -5.85 23.67 4.33
C SER A 148 -5.14 24.61 5.30
N ARG A 149 -5.58 24.68 6.56
CA ARG A 149 -5.08 25.67 7.55
C ARG A 149 -3.85 25.17 8.28
N ASN A 150 -3.79 23.87 8.58
CA ASN A 150 -2.70 23.28 9.34
C ASN A 150 -2.27 21.94 8.73
N SER A 151 -1.01 21.86 8.31
CA SER A 151 -0.42 20.66 7.73
C SER A 151 -0.39 19.46 8.69
N ALA A 152 -0.31 19.68 10.01
CA ALA A 152 -0.37 18.61 11.00
C ALA A 152 -1.76 17.96 11.04
N ILE A 153 -2.84 18.76 10.97
CA ILE A 153 -4.21 18.23 10.86
C ILE A 153 -4.37 17.53 9.52
N GLN A 154 -3.90 18.13 8.43
CA GLN A 154 -3.97 17.53 7.10
C GLN A 154 -3.32 16.14 7.09
N LYS A 155 -2.08 16.05 7.56
CA LYS A 155 -1.30 14.81 7.65
C LYS A 155 -2.01 13.79 8.52
N TRP A 156 -2.42 14.16 9.73
CA TRP A 156 -3.08 13.25 10.66
C TRP A 156 -4.43 12.76 10.14
N ALA A 157 -5.26 13.66 9.61
CA ALA A 157 -6.56 13.32 9.05
C ALA A 157 -6.42 12.34 7.88
N MET A 158 -5.48 12.60 6.96
CA MET A 158 -5.34 11.82 5.73
C MET A 158 -4.55 10.52 5.91
N ALA A 159 -3.54 10.50 6.77
CA ALA A 159 -2.68 9.32 6.97
C ALA A 159 -3.04 8.48 8.20
N THR A 160 -3.90 8.97 9.10
CA THR A 160 -4.34 8.20 10.29
C THR A 160 -5.85 8.07 10.36
N VAL A 161 -6.59 9.18 10.41
CA VAL A 161 -8.06 9.13 10.60
C VAL A 161 -8.76 8.52 9.39
N LEU A 162 -8.38 8.89 8.17
CA LEU A 162 -8.98 8.39 6.93
C LEU A 162 -8.81 6.86 6.77
N PRO A 163 -7.59 6.27 6.90
CA PRO A 163 -7.42 4.82 6.93
C PRO A 163 -8.27 4.14 8.00
N TYR A 164 -8.32 4.70 9.21
CA TYR A 164 -9.11 4.17 10.32
C TYR A 164 -10.61 4.17 10.01
N VAL A 165 -11.15 5.30 9.53
CA VAL A 165 -12.57 5.45 9.19
C VAL A 165 -12.95 4.52 8.05
N ARG A 166 -12.18 4.51 6.95
CA ARG A 166 -12.44 3.61 5.81
C ARG A 166 -12.43 2.17 6.25
N LYS A 167 -11.45 1.77 7.06
CA LYS A 167 -11.37 0.41 7.57
C LYS A 167 -12.54 0.05 8.49
N GLY A 168 -12.91 0.96 9.39
CA GLY A 168 -14.04 0.78 10.29
C GLY A 168 -15.37 0.64 9.56
N LEU A 169 -15.56 1.36 8.45
CA LEU A 169 -16.75 1.26 7.60
C LEU A 169 -16.82 -0.03 6.76
N GLU A 170 -15.70 -0.74 6.56
CA GLU A 170 -15.69 -2.07 5.92
C GLU A 170 -16.26 -3.16 6.84
N PHE A 171 -16.28 -2.95 8.17
CA PHE A 171 -16.85 -3.90 9.10
C PHE A 171 -18.39 -3.91 9.00
N ARG A 172 -18.98 -5.11 9.17
CA ARG A 172 -20.43 -5.32 9.03
C ARG A 172 -21.19 -4.38 9.97
N MET A 173 -22.28 -3.79 9.46
CA MET A 173 -23.24 -3.01 10.25
C MET A 173 -23.56 -3.71 11.57
N GLY A 174 -23.21 -3.07 12.69
CA GLY A 174 -23.47 -3.56 14.06
C GLY A 174 -22.31 -4.26 14.77
N GLN A 175 -21.14 -4.42 14.14
CA GLN A 175 -19.91 -4.74 14.87
C GLN A 175 -19.12 -3.46 15.16
N PRO A 176 -18.72 -3.21 16.42
CA PRO A 176 -17.83 -2.10 16.71
C PRO A 176 -16.47 -2.32 16.02
N PRO A 177 -15.75 -1.25 15.67
CA PRO A 177 -14.38 -1.37 15.16
C PRO A 177 -13.51 -2.12 16.20
N GLU A 178 -12.51 -2.86 15.71
CA GLU A 178 -11.62 -3.66 16.58
C GLU A 178 -10.82 -2.79 17.57
N TYR A 179 -10.50 -1.57 17.14
CA TYR A 179 -9.75 -0.58 17.90
C TYR A 179 -10.52 0.73 17.88
N SER A 180 -10.42 1.52 18.95
CA SER A 180 -10.68 2.97 18.91
C SER A 180 -9.57 3.70 18.13
N LEU A 181 -9.80 4.95 17.74
CA LEU A 181 -8.80 5.79 17.07
C LEU A 181 -7.52 5.92 17.91
N ALA A 182 -7.68 6.12 19.23
CA ALA A 182 -6.56 6.26 20.15
C ALA A 182 -5.75 4.95 20.35
N GLU A 183 -6.38 3.79 20.17
CA GLU A 183 -5.71 2.49 20.18
C GLU A 183 -5.02 2.22 18.84
N PHE A 184 -5.69 2.54 17.73
CA PHE A 184 -5.15 2.42 16.38
C PHE A 184 -3.83 3.19 16.21
N GLU A 185 -3.76 4.42 16.74
CA GLU A 185 -2.56 5.26 16.73
C GLU A 185 -1.36 4.63 17.46
N LYS A 186 -1.61 3.76 18.44
CA LYS A 186 -0.58 3.13 19.29
C LYS A 186 -0.15 1.76 18.79
N LEU A 187 -0.77 1.25 17.73
CA LEU A 187 -0.39 -0.04 17.16
C LEU A 187 1.04 -0.01 16.63
N THR A 188 1.76 -1.11 16.80
CA THR A 188 3.03 -1.29 16.08
C THR A 188 2.76 -1.41 14.58
N ASP A 189 3.76 -1.10 13.75
CA ASP A 189 3.61 -1.18 12.30
C ASP A 189 3.11 -2.55 11.82
N GLN A 190 3.61 -3.63 12.44
CA GLN A 190 3.14 -4.99 12.16
C GLN A 190 1.66 -5.18 12.49
N GLN A 191 1.21 -4.69 13.65
CA GLN A 191 -0.18 -4.81 14.08
C GLN A 191 -1.09 -3.95 13.19
N ALA A 192 -0.66 -2.72 12.87
CA ALA A 192 -1.38 -1.81 12.00
C ALA A 192 -1.57 -2.43 10.60
N VAL A 193 -0.51 -2.91 9.96
CA VAL A 193 -0.61 -3.55 8.62
C VAL A 193 -1.53 -4.76 8.64
N LYS A 194 -1.42 -5.61 9.67
CA LYS A 194 -2.31 -6.77 9.82
C LYS A 194 -3.78 -6.35 9.96
N PHE A 195 -4.05 -5.29 10.72
CA PHE A 195 -5.39 -4.74 10.87
C PHE A 195 -5.89 -4.15 9.55
N LEU A 196 -5.12 -3.29 8.88
CA LEU A 196 -5.52 -2.60 7.66
C LEU A 196 -5.79 -3.58 6.49
N LEU A 197 -4.96 -4.63 6.36
CA LEU A 197 -5.10 -5.67 5.35
C LEU A 197 -6.00 -6.85 5.77
N SER A 198 -6.61 -6.78 6.96
CA SER A 198 -7.53 -7.83 7.40
C SER A 198 -8.78 -7.88 6.50
N PRO A 199 -9.38 -9.07 6.27
CA PRO A 199 -10.66 -9.20 5.58
C PRO A 199 -11.77 -8.32 6.20
N GLY A 200 -12.26 -7.32 5.47
CA GLY A 200 -13.56 -6.70 5.76
C GLY A 200 -14.69 -7.56 5.18
N GLY A 201 -15.69 -7.92 5.98
CA GLY A 201 -16.90 -8.59 5.48
C GLY A 201 -16.80 -10.12 5.28
N THR A 202 -17.64 -10.68 4.40
CA THR A 202 -17.67 -12.14 4.13
C THR A 202 -16.46 -12.59 3.30
N LEU A 203 -15.97 -13.82 3.56
CA LEU A 203 -14.76 -14.40 2.93
C LEU A 203 -14.71 -14.31 1.39
N SER A 204 -15.86 -14.29 0.71
CA SER A 204 -15.95 -14.15 -0.75
C SER A 204 -15.68 -12.72 -1.25
N GLN A 205 -16.16 -11.69 -0.55
CA GLN A 205 -15.93 -10.29 -0.90
C GLN A 205 -14.52 -9.82 -0.50
N SER A 206 -13.94 -10.43 0.53
CA SER A 206 -12.61 -10.07 1.03
C SER A 206 -11.47 -10.33 0.05
N ARG A 207 -11.60 -11.32 -0.85
CA ARG A 207 -10.53 -11.59 -1.84
C ARG A 207 -10.55 -10.62 -3.02
N ASP A 208 -11.71 -10.02 -3.30
CA ASP A 208 -11.93 -9.15 -4.45
C ASP A 208 -11.67 -7.66 -4.15
N ASN A 209 -11.42 -7.31 -2.88
CA ASN A 209 -11.25 -5.93 -2.41
C ASN A 209 -9.83 -5.61 -1.89
N VAL A 210 -8.86 -6.51 -2.07
CA VAL A 210 -7.50 -6.30 -1.57
C VAL A 210 -6.86 -5.05 -2.19
N ASP A 211 -7.05 -4.85 -3.49
CA ASP A 211 -6.61 -3.66 -4.21
C ASP A 211 -7.25 -2.39 -3.64
N HIS A 212 -8.53 -2.45 -3.26
CA HIS A 212 -9.21 -1.35 -2.58
C HIS A 212 -8.55 -1.03 -1.24
N SER A 213 -8.25 -2.03 -0.40
CA SER A 213 -7.58 -1.79 0.88
C SER A 213 -6.15 -1.26 0.70
N LEU A 214 -5.40 -1.74 -0.31
CA LEU A 214 -4.07 -1.21 -0.61
C LEU A 214 -4.13 0.26 -1.05
N ARG A 215 -5.05 0.62 -1.94
CA ARG A 215 -5.22 1.97 -2.48
C ARG A 215 -5.80 2.98 -1.49
N ASN A 216 -6.82 2.58 -0.74
CA ASN A 216 -7.66 3.49 0.04
C ASN A 216 -7.33 3.51 1.53
N VAL A 217 -6.61 2.51 2.03
CA VAL A 217 -6.34 2.36 3.47
C VAL A 217 -4.84 2.32 3.73
N VAL A 218 -4.11 1.38 3.13
CA VAL A 218 -2.65 1.24 3.33
C VAL A 218 -1.88 2.38 2.67
N GLY A 219 -2.24 2.74 1.44
CA GLY A 219 -1.63 3.84 0.68
C GLY A 219 -1.58 5.14 1.48
N PRO A 220 -2.73 5.68 1.95
CA PRO A 220 -2.73 6.90 2.73
C PRO A 220 -1.98 6.76 4.06
N TRP A 221 -2.05 5.58 4.70
CA TRP A 221 -1.35 5.31 5.96
C TRP A 221 0.19 5.40 5.82
N LEU A 222 0.75 4.98 4.68
CA LEU A 222 2.20 5.06 4.42
C LEU A 222 2.71 6.50 4.24
N TYR A 223 1.83 7.48 4.01
CA TYR A 223 2.21 8.88 3.81
C TYR A 223 2.53 9.62 5.11
N ASP A 224 2.35 8.98 6.26
CA ASP A 224 2.82 9.50 7.54
C ASP A 224 4.33 9.32 7.70
N ILE A 225 5.08 10.37 7.33
CA ILE A 225 6.56 10.38 7.38
C ILE A 225 7.11 10.11 8.79
N ASP A 226 6.34 10.34 9.86
CA ASP A 226 6.83 10.11 11.23
C ASP A 226 6.98 8.61 11.55
N ARG A 227 6.37 7.74 10.72
CA ARG A 227 6.48 6.28 10.80
C ARG A 227 7.71 5.73 10.07
N TRP A 228 8.51 6.60 9.46
CA TRP A 228 9.67 6.21 8.68
C TRP A 228 10.95 6.37 9.50
N ASP A 229 11.80 5.35 9.43
CA ASP A 229 13.12 5.39 10.04
C ASP A 229 14.07 6.16 9.12
N CYS A 230 14.45 7.35 9.57
CA CYS A 230 15.45 8.21 8.93
C CYS A 230 16.74 8.23 9.76
N SER A 231 17.41 7.08 9.89
CA SER A 231 18.71 6.99 10.58
C SER A 231 19.85 7.47 9.68
N GLY A 232 19.85 8.74 9.29
CA GLY A 232 20.99 9.42 8.67
C GLY A 232 21.97 9.99 9.71
N LYS A 233 22.22 9.28 10.83
CA LYS A 233 23.13 9.75 11.87
C LYS A 233 24.22 8.71 12.12
N THR A 234 25.45 9.18 11.92
CA THR A 234 26.76 8.60 12.28
C THR A 234 27.37 7.54 11.37
N SER A 235 27.67 7.86 10.11
CA SER A 235 28.99 7.62 9.49
C SER A 235 28.96 7.92 7.99
N GLY A 236 29.52 9.06 7.57
CA GLY A 236 30.26 9.28 6.31
C GLY A 236 29.70 8.88 4.93
N ASP A 237 28.57 8.20 4.80
CA ASP A 237 27.97 7.82 3.51
C ASP A 237 26.81 8.77 3.17
N GLU A 238 26.92 9.44 2.03
CA GLU A 238 26.03 10.52 1.56
C GLU A 238 24.65 10.04 1.06
N THR A 239 24.22 8.83 1.42
CA THR A 239 22.85 8.36 1.11
C THR A 239 22.07 8.18 2.41
N SER A 240 21.11 9.07 2.62
CA SER A 240 20.11 8.89 3.68
C SER A 240 19.31 7.63 3.34
N SER A 241 19.59 6.52 4.03
CA SER A 241 18.86 5.27 3.83
C SER A 241 17.47 5.43 4.44
N VAL A 242 16.50 5.79 3.62
CA VAL A 242 15.09 5.84 4.00
C VAL A 242 14.58 4.41 4.20
N PHE A 243 13.88 4.14 5.30
CA PHE A 243 13.29 2.84 5.58
C PHE A 243 11.90 3.00 6.20
N CYS A 244 10.93 2.18 5.75
CA CYS A 244 9.59 2.16 6.32
C CYS A 244 9.28 0.75 6.84
N PRO A 245 9.25 0.54 8.18
CA PRO A 245 8.91 -0.75 8.77
C PRO A 245 7.49 -1.20 8.40
N GLY A 246 6.53 -0.26 8.35
CA GLY A 246 5.17 -0.52 7.89
C GLY A 246 5.11 -1.06 6.47
N TRP A 247 5.80 -0.40 5.53
CA TRP A 247 5.88 -0.88 4.16
C TRP A 247 6.52 -2.26 4.07
N GLN A 248 7.57 -2.52 4.85
CA GLN A 248 8.22 -3.83 4.89
C GLN A 248 7.22 -4.96 5.22
N HIS A 249 6.33 -4.74 6.19
CA HIS A 249 5.28 -5.71 6.52
C HIS A 249 4.22 -5.87 5.41
N VAL A 250 3.91 -4.80 4.66
CA VAL A 250 3.03 -4.90 3.48
C VAL A 250 3.68 -5.77 2.39
N ARG A 251 4.98 -5.59 2.15
CA ARG A 251 5.75 -6.39 1.18
C ARG A 251 5.79 -7.87 1.57
N GLU A 252 6.02 -8.16 2.85
CA GLU A 252 5.98 -9.50 3.41
C GLU A 252 4.59 -10.13 3.26
N TRP A 253 3.54 -9.35 3.51
CA TRP A 253 2.17 -9.80 3.32
C TRP A 253 1.89 -10.16 1.85
N LEU A 254 2.25 -9.29 0.89
CA LEU A 254 2.08 -9.56 -0.56
C LEU A 254 2.81 -10.83 -0.98
N LEU A 255 4.07 -11.00 -0.55
CA LEU A 255 4.84 -12.21 -0.83
C LEU A 255 4.19 -13.45 -0.22
N SER A 256 3.68 -13.35 1.01
CA SER A 256 2.95 -14.46 1.65
C SER A 256 1.70 -14.84 0.84
N GLN A 257 0.96 -13.87 0.30
CA GLN A 257 -0.19 -14.14 -0.58
C GLN A 257 0.26 -14.82 -1.87
N ALA A 258 1.37 -14.41 -2.48
CA ALA A 258 1.88 -15.06 -3.68
C ALA A 258 2.23 -16.54 -3.45
N THR A 259 2.74 -16.88 -2.26
CA THR A 259 3.06 -18.26 -1.88
C THR A 259 1.84 -19.12 -1.53
N LEU A 260 0.80 -18.52 -0.92
CA LEU A 260 -0.39 -19.24 -0.43
C LEU A 260 -1.53 -19.28 -1.45
N SER A 261 -1.73 -18.18 -2.18
CA SER A 261 -2.81 -17.98 -3.13
C SER A 261 -2.38 -16.94 -4.18
N TRP A 262 -1.60 -17.38 -5.16
CA TRP A 262 -1.03 -16.52 -6.21
C TRP A 262 -2.07 -15.60 -6.87
N SER A 263 -3.32 -16.05 -7.03
CA SER A 263 -4.39 -15.26 -7.63
C SER A 263 -4.69 -13.97 -6.87
N VAL A 264 -4.64 -13.99 -5.53
CA VAL A 264 -4.89 -12.80 -4.69
C VAL A 264 -3.76 -11.80 -4.85
N ALA A 265 -2.51 -12.27 -4.85
CA ALA A 265 -1.35 -11.40 -5.07
C ALA A 265 -1.36 -10.78 -6.49
N VAL A 266 -1.69 -11.56 -7.52
CA VAL A 266 -1.82 -11.06 -8.89
C VAL A 266 -2.90 -9.98 -8.98
N LEU A 267 -4.10 -10.27 -8.48
CA LEU A 267 -5.21 -9.32 -8.53
C LEU A 267 -4.89 -8.03 -7.78
N ALA A 268 -4.24 -8.14 -6.61
CA ALA A 268 -3.81 -6.99 -5.84
C ALA A 268 -2.82 -6.11 -6.62
N ILE A 269 -1.81 -6.71 -7.24
CA ILE A 269 -0.77 -5.97 -7.99
C ILE A 269 -1.33 -5.36 -9.28
N GLU A 270 -2.12 -6.12 -10.04
CA GLU A 270 -2.67 -5.65 -11.33
C GLU A 270 -3.67 -4.50 -11.18
N ARG A 271 -4.48 -4.50 -10.11
CA ARG A 271 -5.54 -3.51 -9.92
C ARG A 271 -5.11 -2.29 -9.12
N TRP A 272 -4.13 -2.42 -8.22
CA TRP A 272 -3.69 -1.30 -7.39
C TRP A 272 -2.86 -0.29 -8.17
N GLY A 273 -2.10 -0.66 -9.20
CA GLY A 273 -1.26 0.31 -9.93
C GLY A 273 -0.01 0.81 -9.18
N GLY A 274 0.17 0.39 -7.92
CA GLY A 274 1.38 0.58 -7.13
C GLY A 274 1.29 1.70 -6.10
N PRO A 275 2.39 2.00 -5.38
CA PRO A 275 2.42 2.94 -4.26
C PRO A 275 2.07 4.39 -4.59
N ASP A 276 2.04 4.74 -5.88
CA ASP A 276 1.63 6.07 -6.37
C ASP A 276 0.11 6.18 -6.54
N ASP A 277 -0.60 5.07 -6.70
CA ASP A 277 -2.06 5.07 -6.77
C ASP A 277 -2.64 5.02 -5.35
N VAL A 278 -2.72 6.22 -4.78
CA VAL A 278 -3.25 6.44 -3.45
C VAL A 278 -4.46 7.35 -3.53
N ASP A 279 -5.55 6.90 -2.94
CA ASP A 279 -6.79 7.65 -2.88
C ASP A 279 -6.89 8.36 -1.52
N PHE A 280 -6.82 9.70 -1.52
CA PHE A 280 -7.05 10.51 -0.32
C PHE A 280 -8.50 11.04 -0.21
N GLY A 281 -9.40 10.61 -1.08
CA GLY A 281 -10.76 11.12 -1.17
C GLY A 281 -10.83 12.42 -1.96
N ASP A 282 -11.49 13.43 -1.40
CA ASP A 282 -11.98 14.69 -2.01
C ASP A 282 -10.91 15.64 -2.59
N GLY A 283 -9.89 15.12 -3.28
CA GLY A 283 -8.90 15.90 -4.02
C GLY A 283 -7.87 16.61 -3.15
N ILE A 284 -7.64 16.14 -1.92
CA ILE A 284 -6.64 16.70 -1.00
C ILE A 284 -5.38 15.84 -1.05
N PRO A 285 -4.37 16.20 -1.86
CA PRO A 285 -3.15 15.41 -1.95
C PRO A 285 -2.29 15.63 -0.72
N LEU A 286 -1.83 14.54 -0.10
CA LEU A 286 -0.61 14.59 0.70
C LEU A 286 0.60 14.45 -0.22
N TYR A 287 1.64 15.24 0.05
CA TYR A 287 2.88 15.16 -0.70
C TYR A 287 3.89 14.30 0.06
N LEU A 288 4.35 13.24 -0.57
CA LEU A 288 5.47 12.43 -0.09
C LEU A 288 6.78 12.91 -0.76
N PRO A 289 7.83 13.27 0.00
CA PRO A 289 9.08 13.75 -0.60
C PRO A 289 9.74 12.70 -1.49
N ALA A 290 10.47 13.17 -2.52
CA ALA A 290 11.06 12.32 -3.55
C ALA A 290 11.88 11.10 -3.05
N PRO A 291 12.70 11.19 -1.99
CA PRO A 291 13.44 10.02 -1.49
C PRO A 291 12.55 8.87 -1.02
N TYR A 292 11.43 9.20 -0.37
CA TYR A 292 10.45 8.22 0.12
C TYR A 292 9.66 7.61 -1.03
N LYS A 293 9.25 8.43 -2.01
CA LYS A 293 8.58 7.97 -3.23
C LYS A 293 9.47 7.00 -4.00
N TYR A 294 10.73 7.39 -4.26
CA TYR A 294 11.71 6.54 -4.92
C TYR A 294 11.92 5.21 -4.17
N TYR A 295 12.02 5.25 -2.84
CA TYR A 295 12.09 4.04 -2.03
C TYR A 295 10.87 3.12 -2.23
N LEU A 296 9.64 3.65 -2.21
CA LEU A 296 8.43 2.86 -2.45
C LEU A 296 8.40 2.27 -3.85
N GLU A 297 8.70 3.05 -4.88
CA GLU A 297 8.72 2.59 -6.28
C GLU A 297 9.72 1.43 -6.47
N GLN A 298 10.94 1.59 -5.96
CA GLN A 298 12.00 0.58 -6.07
C GLN A 298 11.63 -0.69 -5.30
N THR A 299 11.20 -0.56 -4.06
CA THR A 299 10.88 -1.72 -3.21
C THR A 299 9.56 -2.38 -3.60
N TYR A 300 8.63 -1.66 -4.23
CA TYR A 300 7.45 -2.20 -4.89
C TYR A 300 7.86 -3.10 -6.06
N ALA A 301 8.72 -2.60 -6.95
CA ALA A 301 9.23 -3.39 -8.07
C ALA A 301 9.93 -4.67 -7.58
N THR A 302 10.79 -4.57 -6.56
CA THR A 302 11.39 -5.72 -5.88
C THR A 302 10.33 -6.70 -5.35
N THR A 303 9.24 -6.19 -4.79
CA THR A 303 8.16 -7.01 -4.22
C THR A 303 7.38 -7.76 -5.30
N VAL A 304 7.09 -7.11 -6.43
CA VAL A 304 6.45 -7.76 -7.58
C VAL A 304 7.34 -8.90 -8.10
N MET A 305 8.63 -8.65 -8.29
CA MET A 305 9.59 -9.68 -8.70
C MET A 305 9.67 -10.82 -7.67
N ALA A 306 9.73 -10.50 -6.38
CA ALA A 306 9.72 -11.47 -5.30
C ALA A 306 8.46 -12.34 -5.31
N CYS A 307 7.29 -11.75 -5.56
CA CYS A 307 6.03 -12.48 -5.70
C CYS A 307 6.11 -13.49 -6.85
N VAL A 308 6.62 -13.10 -8.02
CA VAL A 308 6.78 -14.01 -9.17
C VAL A 308 7.70 -15.18 -8.85
N TYR A 309 8.82 -14.94 -8.15
CA TYR A 309 9.68 -16.04 -7.66
C TYR A 309 9.02 -16.91 -6.58
N GLY A 310 8.14 -16.33 -5.76
CA GLY A 310 7.48 -16.99 -4.65
C GLY A 310 6.35 -17.94 -5.06
N VAL A 311 5.77 -17.75 -6.26
CA VAL A 311 4.70 -18.61 -6.78
C VAL A 311 5.20 -20.05 -6.99
N GLN A 312 4.46 -20.99 -6.40
CA GLN A 312 4.75 -22.43 -6.50
C GLN A 312 3.92 -23.13 -7.57
N GLU A 313 2.83 -22.52 -8.02
CA GLU A 313 1.92 -23.07 -9.02
C GLU A 313 2.60 -23.19 -10.40
N ALA A 314 2.35 -24.29 -11.09
CA ALA A 314 2.96 -24.62 -12.39
C ALA A 314 1.88 -24.86 -13.46
N THR A 315 0.84 -24.02 -13.48
CA THR A 315 -0.20 -24.02 -14.52
C THR A 315 0.09 -22.96 -15.58
N LEU A 316 -0.35 -23.23 -16.82
CA LEU A 316 -0.18 -22.27 -17.92
C LEU A 316 -0.89 -20.94 -17.64
N GLU A 317 -2.07 -20.97 -17.00
CA GLU A 317 -2.79 -19.77 -16.59
C GLU A 317 -1.95 -18.91 -15.63
N CYS A 318 -1.41 -19.53 -14.58
CA CYS A 318 -0.57 -18.83 -13.62
C CYS A 318 0.66 -18.20 -14.28
N LEU A 319 1.36 -18.97 -15.13
CA LEU A 319 2.58 -18.50 -15.81
C LEU A 319 2.30 -17.38 -16.81
N THR A 320 1.17 -17.42 -17.52
CA THR A 320 0.70 -16.32 -18.36
C THR A 320 0.52 -15.04 -17.55
N ARG A 321 -0.09 -15.13 -16.36
CA ARG A 321 -0.32 -13.97 -15.49
C ARG A 321 0.99 -13.44 -14.88
N MET A 322 1.90 -14.32 -14.50
CA MET A 322 3.26 -13.92 -14.07
C MET A 322 4.01 -13.18 -15.17
N TYR A 323 3.91 -13.65 -16.41
CA TYR A 323 4.50 -12.99 -17.57
C TYR A 323 3.89 -11.59 -17.76
N SER A 324 2.56 -11.48 -17.74
CA SER A 324 1.87 -10.18 -17.85
C SER A 324 2.33 -9.20 -16.77
N LEU A 325 2.37 -9.64 -15.50
CA LEU A 325 2.88 -8.82 -14.39
C LEU A 325 4.28 -8.27 -14.64
N LEU A 326 5.20 -9.10 -15.12
CA LEU A 326 6.57 -8.66 -15.40
C LEU A 326 6.65 -7.69 -16.58
N THR A 327 5.87 -7.90 -17.63
CA THR A 327 5.83 -6.96 -18.76
C THR A 327 5.28 -5.60 -18.34
N THR A 328 4.22 -5.57 -17.53
CA THR A 328 3.69 -4.34 -16.94
C THR A 328 4.69 -3.69 -15.98
N LEU A 329 5.41 -4.47 -15.18
CA LEU A 329 6.47 -3.94 -14.31
C LEU A 329 7.61 -3.31 -15.11
N ARG A 330 8.04 -3.95 -16.20
CA ARG A 330 9.09 -3.41 -17.08
C ARG A 330 8.66 -2.13 -17.77
N GLN A 331 7.37 -2.02 -18.13
CA GLN A 331 6.79 -0.77 -18.62
C GLN A 331 6.77 0.32 -17.52
N TYR A 332 6.37 -0.05 -16.30
CA TYR A 332 6.39 0.84 -15.13
C TYR A 332 7.79 1.38 -14.83
N LEU A 333 8.83 0.55 -14.97
CA LEU A 333 10.24 0.93 -14.82
C LEU A 333 10.84 1.64 -16.05
N GLY A 334 10.09 1.75 -17.16
CA GLY A 334 10.53 2.41 -18.38
C GLY A 334 11.56 1.64 -19.22
N TYR A 335 11.68 0.32 -19.08
CA TYR A 335 12.64 -0.48 -19.84
C TYR A 335 12.17 -0.89 -21.22
N ASP A 336 10.89 -1.28 -21.36
CA ASP A 336 10.31 -1.72 -22.63
C ASP A 336 9.08 -0.88 -22.97
N VAL A 337 8.89 -0.61 -24.27
CA VAL A 337 7.78 0.22 -24.79
C VAL A 337 6.60 -0.64 -25.25
N ASP A 338 6.84 -1.88 -25.69
CA ASP A 338 5.81 -2.74 -26.29
C ASP A 338 5.53 -3.98 -25.43
N VAL A 339 4.30 -4.08 -24.92
CA VAL A 339 3.82 -5.27 -24.20
C VAL A 339 3.32 -6.30 -25.22
N ILE A 340 4.08 -7.38 -25.38
CA ILE A 340 3.74 -8.48 -26.29
C ILE A 340 3.09 -9.63 -25.49
N PRO A 341 1.95 -10.19 -25.92
CA PRO A 341 1.32 -11.34 -25.26
C PRO A 341 2.24 -12.56 -25.19
N VAL A 342 2.08 -13.39 -24.15
CA VAL A 342 2.93 -14.57 -23.90
C VAL A 342 2.99 -15.53 -25.10
N GLU A 343 1.87 -15.73 -25.79
CA GLU A 343 1.77 -16.62 -26.95
C GLU A 343 2.64 -16.11 -28.11
N GLN A 344 2.64 -14.80 -28.34
CA GLN A 344 3.47 -14.17 -29.36
C GLN A 344 4.94 -14.18 -28.95
N ALA A 345 5.25 -13.97 -27.67
CA ALA A 345 6.61 -14.07 -27.15
C ALA A 345 7.20 -15.48 -27.32
N ILE A 346 6.39 -16.52 -27.09
CA ILE A 346 6.78 -17.92 -27.27
C ILE A 346 6.93 -18.26 -28.75
N ASN A 347 6.00 -17.84 -29.60
CA ASN A 347 6.08 -18.09 -31.04
C ASN A 347 7.28 -17.40 -31.68
N ALA A 348 7.64 -16.20 -31.19
CA ALA A 348 8.80 -15.45 -31.65
C ALA A 348 10.11 -15.93 -31.03
N LEU A 349 10.05 -16.71 -29.93
CA LEU A 349 11.21 -17.13 -29.12
C LEU A 349 12.13 -15.94 -28.80
N LEU A 350 11.58 -14.95 -28.07
CA LEU A 350 12.27 -13.70 -27.76
C LEU A 350 13.71 -13.92 -27.28
N ASP A 351 14.63 -13.08 -27.75
CA ASP A 351 16.00 -13.06 -27.26
C ASP A 351 16.04 -12.45 -25.86
N LEU A 352 16.15 -13.33 -24.88
CA LEU A 352 16.23 -12.98 -23.47
C LEU A 352 17.64 -13.14 -22.90
N SER A 353 18.66 -13.00 -23.75
CA SER A 353 20.06 -12.93 -23.33
C SER A 353 20.31 -11.77 -22.36
N VAL A 354 20.95 -12.06 -21.23
CA VAL A 354 21.29 -11.07 -20.20
C VAL A 354 22.78 -10.76 -20.31
N THR A 355 23.18 -9.49 -20.12
CA THR A 355 24.56 -9.05 -20.35
C THR A 355 25.51 -9.46 -19.22
N ASP A 356 25.10 -9.33 -17.96
CA ASP A 356 25.94 -9.63 -16.78
C ASP A 356 25.49 -10.90 -16.04
N ILE A 357 25.40 -12.01 -16.78
CA ILE A 357 24.85 -13.27 -16.28
C ILE A 357 25.67 -13.90 -15.15
N SER A 358 26.98 -13.67 -15.10
CA SER A 358 27.86 -14.16 -14.03
C SER A 358 27.42 -13.70 -12.64
N THR A 359 26.75 -12.54 -12.56
CA THR A 359 26.19 -11.96 -11.34
C THR A 359 25.06 -12.81 -10.75
N PHE A 360 24.35 -13.57 -11.60
CA PHE A 360 23.21 -14.37 -11.19
C PHE A 360 23.56 -15.82 -10.90
N HIS A 361 24.79 -16.28 -11.12
CA HIS A 361 25.11 -17.71 -10.99
C HIS A 361 25.68 -18.10 -9.63
N GLY A 362 25.41 -19.34 -9.22
CA GLY A 362 26.05 -19.99 -8.08
C GLY A 362 25.16 -20.17 -6.86
N GLY A 363 25.61 -21.04 -5.93
CA GLY A 363 24.83 -21.47 -4.77
C GLY A 363 24.39 -20.33 -3.83
N ARG A 364 25.15 -19.22 -3.79
CA ARG A 364 24.77 -18.03 -3.02
C ARG A 364 23.55 -17.33 -3.62
N VAL A 365 23.49 -17.18 -4.94
CA VAL A 365 22.34 -16.59 -5.63
C VAL A 365 21.12 -17.49 -5.54
N ALA A 366 21.32 -18.81 -5.67
CA ALA A 366 20.26 -19.78 -5.40
C ALA A 366 19.72 -19.70 -3.97
N SER A 367 20.56 -19.38 -2.97
CA SER A 367 20.10 -19.18 -1.58
C SER A 367 19.23 -17.93 -1.42
N PHE A 368 19.54 -16.84 -2.15
CA PHE A 368 18.72 -15.62 -2.15
C PHE A 368 17.30 -15.88 -2.66
N MET A 369 17.16 -16.69 -3.72
CA MET A 369 15.85 -17.09 -4.23
C MET A 369 14.99 -17.85 -3.21
N ARG A 370 15.63 -18.57 -2.27
CA ARG A 370 14.93 -19.41 -1.30
C ARG A 370 14.50 -18.66 -0.04
N ASN A 371 15.31 -17.74 0.44
CA ASN A 371 15.18 -17.20 1.80
C ASN A 371 15.09 -15.67 1.87
N SER A 372 15.45 -14.94 0.81
CA SER A 372 15.84 -13.52 0.91
C SER A 372 15.33 -12.69 -0.27
N LEU A 373 14.13 -13.00 -0.78
CA LEU A 373 13.58 -12.34 -1.98
C LEU A 373 13.31 -10.83 -1.81
N LEU A 374 13.08 -10.35 -0.58
CA LEU A 374 12.77 -8.94 -0.30
C LEU A 374 13.99 -8.08 0.10
N GLU A 375 15.17 -8.69 0.25
CA GLU A 375 16.38 -7.98 0.66
C GLU A 375 16.89 -7.05 -0.47
N GLN A 376 17.30 -5.82 -0.11
CA GLN A 376 17.73 -4.80 -1.08
C GLN A 376 18.97 -5.21 -1.88
N HIS A 377 19.84 -6.03 -1.29
CA HIS A 377 21.07 -6.51 -1.92
C HIS A 377 20.89 -7.82 -2.69
N ASN A 378 19.66 -8.30 -2.87
CA ASN A 378 19.40 -9.49 -3.67
C ASN A 378 19.50 -9.14 -5.16
N PRO A 379 20.48 -9.70 -5.90
CA PRO A 379 20.63 -9.40 -7.33
C PRO A 379 19.42 -9.86 -8.16
N LEU A 380 18.69 -10.89 -7.71
CA LEU A 380 17.54 -11.44 -8.44
C LEU A 380 16.31 -10.54 -8.42
N THR A 381 16.17 -9.69 -7.40
CA THR A 381 14.98 -8.85 -7.17
C THR A 381 15.30 -7.35 -7.09
N ASN A 382 16.57 -6.96 -7.25
CA ASN A 382 16.94 -5.57 -7.54
C ASN A 382 16.35 -5.18 -8.91
N PRO A 383 15.48 -4.17 -9.02
CA PRO A 383 14.71 -3.88 -10.25
C PRO A 383 15.60 -3.22 -11.31
N SER A 384 16.41 -4.03 -11.99
CA SER A 384 17.24 -3.62 -13.13
C SER A 384 16.70 -4.22 -14.43
N GLN A 385 17.16 -3.70 -15.56
CA GLN A 385 16.80 -4.25 -16.87
C GLN A 385 17.20 -5.73 -16.99
N ASP A 386 18.37 -6.09 -16.43
CA ASP A 386 18.93 -7.45 -16.48
C ASP A 386 18.18 -8.42 -15.56
N SER A 387 17.86 -8.03 -14.33
CA SER A 387 17.15 -8.92 -13.39
C SER A 387 15.71 -9.19 -13.83
N THR A 388 15.03 -8.17 -14.37
CA THR A 388 13.67 -8.32 -14.92
C THR A 388 13.68 -9.13 -16.21
N LYS A 389 14.71 -8.99 -17.06
CA LYS A 389 14.88 -9.80 -18.28
C LYS A 389 15.20 -11.26 -17.94
N PHE A 390 16.06 -11.49 -16.96
CA PHE A 390 16.36 -12.81 -16.41
C PHE A 390 15.10 -13.49 -15.88
N LEU A 391 14.31 -12.80 -15.05
CA LEU A 391 13.07 -13.33 -14.51
C LEU A 391 12.03 -13.63 -15.61
N LEU A 392 11.94 -12.79 -16.64
CA LEU A 392 11.11 -13.05 -17.81
C LEU A 392 11.52 -14.36 -18.53
N ALA A 393 12.84 -14.59 -18.65
CA ALA A 393 13.38 -15.81 -19.24
C ALA A 393 13.03 -17.04 -18.39
N LEU A 394 13.03 -16.93 -17.06
CA LEU A 394 12.61 -18.01 -16.16
C LEU A 394 11.11 -18.31 -16.29
N VAL A 395 10.26 -17.29 -16.39
CA VAL A 395 8.80 -17.47 -16.57
C VAL A 395 8.51 -18.17 -17.89
N LEU A 396 9.13 -17.71 -19.00
CA LEU A 396 8.98 -18.37 -20.30
C LEU A 396 9.57 -19.79 -20.28
N SER A 397 10.69 -20.00 -19.59
CA SER A 397 11.26 -21.35 -19.43
C SER A 397 10.28 -22.27 -18.70
N ALA A 398 9.72 -21.83 -17.58
CA ALA A 398 8.69 -22.57 -16.83
C ALA A 398 7.44 -22.85 -17.69
N TYR A 399 7.02 -21.89 -18.53
CA TYR A 399 5.89 -22.05 -19.44
C TYR A 399 6.16 -23.14 -20.48
N LEU A 400 7.32 -23.08 -21.15
CA LEU A 400 7.70 -24.07 -22.16
C LEU A 400 7.85 -25.47 -21.54
N LEU A 401 8.49 -25.56 -20.37
CA LEU A 401 8.62 -26.82 -19.64
C LEU A 401 7.23 -27.44 -19.35
N THR A 402 6.30 -26.61 -18.88
CA THR A 402 4.93 -27.03 -18.56
C THR A 402 4.16 -27.43 -19.81
N THR A 403 4.32 -26.69 -20.91
CA THR A 403 3.68 -26.97 -22.20
C THR A 403 4.09 -28.32 -22.76
N PHE A 404 5.35 -28.72 -22.60
CA PHE A 404 5.88 -29.99 -23.08
C PHE A 404 5.83 -31.12 -22.03
N GLY A 405 4.96 -30.99 -21.03
CA GLY A 405 4.64 -32.09 -20.11
C GLY A 405 5.57 -32.25 -18.90
N SER A 406 6.40 -31.24 -18.58
CA SER A 406 7.13 -31.16 -17.31
C SER A 406 6.67 -29.91 -16.52
N PRO A 407 5.55 -29.99 -15.77
CA PRO A 407 5.05 -28.86 -14.97
C PRO A 407 6.15 -28.29 -14.08
N SER A 408 6.49 -27.03 -14.31
CA SER A 408 7.62 -26.36 -13.66
C SER A 408 7.19 -24.98 -13.19
N SER A 409 7.47 -24.64 -11.93
CA SER A 409 7.29 -23.29 -11.42
C SER A 409 8.45 -22.39 -11.84
N VAL A 410 8.26 -21.08 -11.73
CA VAL A 410 9.33 -20.09 -12.00
C VAL A 410 10.55 -20.37 -11.12
N ARG A 411 10.31 -20.73 -9.85
CA ARG A 411 11.36 -21.15 -8.92
C ARG A 411 12.12 -22.38 -9.41
N ARG A 412 11.44 -23.40 -9.93
CA ARG A 412 12.12 -24.60 -10.44
C ARG A 412 12.95 -24.29 -11.69
N ALA A 413 12.44 -23.47 -12.61
CA ALA A 413 13.22 -22.99 -13.75
C ALA A 413 14.45 -22.18 -13.30
N GLY A 414 14.31 -21.36 -12.26
CA GLY A 414 15.42 -20.66 -11.60
C GLY A 414 16.43 -21.61 -10.97
N GLU A 415 16.00 -22.66 -10.28
CA GLU A 415 16.95 -23.62 -9.69
C GLU A 415 17.78 -24.35 -10.77
N LEU A 416 17.16 -24.70 -11.89
CA LEU A 416 17.85 -25.32 -13.02
C LEU A 416 18.92 -24.39 -13.62
N SER A 417 18.61 -23.11 -13.80
CA SER A 417 19.56 -22.12 -14.35
C SER A 417 20.63 -21.69 -13.33
N LEU A 418 20.28 -21.51 -12.06
CA LEU A 418 21.20 -20.96 -11.05
C LEU A 418 22.21 -21.99 -10.54
N LEU A 419 21.79 -23.26 -10.40
CA LEU A 419 22.64 -24.33 -9.87
C LEU A 419 23.53 -24.97 -10.93
N GLN A 420 23.13 -24.91 -12.21
CA GLN A 420 23.87 -25.47 -13.34
C GLN A 420 24.29 -26.95 -13.10
N ASP A 421 23.38 -27.76 -12.53
CA ASP A 421 23.61 -29.21 -12.40
C ASP A 421 23.27 -29.93 -13.70
N GLU A 422 24.30 -30.35 -14.43
CA GLU A 422 24.17 -31.06 -15.70
C GLU A 422 23.32 -32.33 -15.61
N ARG A 423 23.39 -33.05 -14.48
CA ARG A 423 22.62 -34.30 -14.31
C ARG A 423 21.13 -34.00 -14.16
N ASP A 424 20.80 -32.99 -13.38
CA ASP A 424 19.42 -32.55 -13.17
C ASP A 424 18.82 -32.00 -14.48
N GLN A 425 19.56 -31.14 -15.19
CA GLN A 425 19.12 -30.60 -16.48
C GLN A 425 18.96 -31.70 -17.54
N LYS A 426 19.85 -32.70 -17.61
CA LYS A 426 19.68 -33.86 -18.51
C LYS A 426 18.42 -34.67 -18.16
N ALA A 427 18.14 -34.85 -16.87
CA ALA A 427 16.93 -35.55 -16.45
C ALA A 427 15.66 -34.79 -16.88
N GLU A 428 15.66 -33.46 -16.80
CA GLU A 428 14.56 -32.62 -17.32
C GLU A 428 14.40 -32.70 -18.84
N VAL A 429 15.50 -32.68 -19.61
CA VAL A 429 15.48 -32.91 -21.07
C VAL A 429 14.77 -34.22 -21.41
N LEU A 430 15.12 -35.31 -20.71
CA LEU A 430 14.49 -36.61 -20.94
C LEU A 430 13.01 -36.65 -20.51
N LYS A 431 12.57 -35.83 -19.56
CA LYS A 431 11.13 -35.71 -19.22
C LYS A 431 10.39 -34.97 -20.33
N LEU A 432 10.92 -33.86 -20.81
CA LEU A 432 10.32 -33.07 -21.91
C LEU A 432 10.19 -33.90 -23.18
N LEU A 433 11.24 -34.62 -23.57
CA LEU A 433 11.20 -35.50 -24.73
C LEU A 433 10.14 -36.60 -24.60
N ARG A 434 9.91 -37.13 -23.40
CA ARG A 434 8.83 -38.09 -23.16
C ARG A 434 7.45 -37.45 -23.31
N GLY A 435 7.26 -36.22 -22.83
CA GLY A 435 6.03 -35.45 -23.01
C GLY A 435 5.75 -35.18 -24.49
N ILE A 436 6.74 -34.64 -25.22
CA ILE A 436 6.69 -34.41 -26.66
C ILE A 436 6.37 -35.71 -27.42
N ALA A 437 7.01 -36.83 -27.06
CA ALA A 437 6.77 -38.11 -27.71
C ALA A 437 5.35 -38.68 -27.46
N GLY A 438 4.70 -38.25 -26.37
CA GLY A 438 3.33 -38.59 -26.02
C GLY A 438 2.31 -37.88 -26.91
N GLU A 439 2.52 -36.60 -27.20
CA GLU A 439 1.61 -35.77 -28.01
C GLU A 439 1.90 -35.81 -29.52
N ALA A 440 3.15 -36.10 -29.90
CA ALA A 440 3.61 -36.17 -31.30
C ALA A 440 2.72 -36.98 -32.26
N PRO A 441 2.06 -38.11 -31.89
CA PRO A 441 1.19 -38.83 -32.81
C PRO A 441 -0.04 -38.05 -33.25
N ASN A 442 -0.54 -37.15 -32.39
CA ASN A 442 -1.77 -36.39 -32.62
C ASN A 442 -1.53 -35.02 -33.26
N GLU A 443 -0.27 -34.58 -33.30
CA GLU A 443 0.13 -33.24 -33.70
C GLU A 443 0.85 -33.20 -35.07
N SER A 444 0.87 -32.00 -35.67
CA SER A 444 1.49 -31.74 -36.97
C SER A 444 3.02 -31.71 -36.90
N ASP A 445 3.69 -31.75 -38.06
CA ASP A 445 5.15 -31.62 -38.10
C ASP A 445 5.62 -30.22 -37.63
N ASP A 446 4.76 -29.20 -37.74
CA ASP A 446 5.01 -27.86 -37.21
C ASP A 446 5.14 -27.86 -35.67
N TYR A 447 4.37 -28.72 -34.98
CA TYR A 447 4.49 -28.90 -33.53
C TYR A 447 5.89 -29.43 -33.16
N LEU A 448 6.38 -30.43 -33.88
CA LEU A 448 7.71 -31.01 -33.63
C LEU A 448 8.82 -30.00 -33.92
N GLN A 449 8.68 -29.21 -34.98
CA GLN A 449 9.60 -28.12 -35.27
C GLN A 449 9.60 -27.08 -34.13
N ARG A 450 8.43 -26.69 -33.64
CA ARG A 450 8.32 -25.76 -32.50
C ARG A 450 8.90 -26.33 -31.22
N ALA A 451 8.66 -27.62 -30.94
CA ALA A 451 9.20 -28.31 -29.78
C ALA A 451 10.74 -28.33 -29.81
N ARG A 452 11.33 -28.61 -30.98
CA ARG A 452 12.79 -28.55 -31.18
C ARG A 452 13.34 -27.15 -30.93
N LEU A 453 12.74 -26.13 -31.54
CA LEU A 453 13.18 -24.74 -31.37
C LEU A 453 13.06 -24.28 -29.91
N SER A 454 11.98 -24.68 -29.23
CA SER A 454 11.77 -24.38 -27.81
C SER A 454 12.81 -25.05 -26.90
N LEU A 455 13.17 -26.31 -27.18
CA LEU A 455 14.24 -27.02 -26.46
C LEU A 455 15.59 -26.32 -26.61
N LEU A 456 15.92 -25.88 -27.83
CA LEU A 456 17.14 -25.12 -28.09
C LEU A 456 17.10 -23.75 -27.39
N TRP A 457 15.95 -23.07 -27.42
CA TRP A 457 15.78 -21.80 -26.73
C TRP A 457 15.91 -21.96 -25.19
N LEU A 458 15.42 -23.05 -24.60
CA LEU A 458 15.64 -23.33 -23.16
C LEU A 458 17.11 -23.49 -22.79
N ARG A 459 18.00 -23.76 -23.76
CA ARG A 459 19.45 -23.90 -23.57
C ARG A 459 20.16 -22.55 -23.52
N ASP A 460 19.76 -21.59 -24.33
CA ASP A 460 20.53 -20.36 -24.58
C ASP A 460 19.71 -19.07 -24.56
N TRP A 461 18.40 -19.15 -24.31
CA TRP A 461 17.43 -18.06 -24.31
C TRP A 461 17.47 -17.19 -25.57
N GLY A 462 17.81 -17.78 -26.72
CA GLY A 462 17.77 -17.10 -28.01
C GLY A 462 19.07 -16.40 -28.39
N GLN A 463 20.18 -16.60 -27.67
CA GLN A 463 21.50 -16.04 -28.02
C GLN A 463 21.97 -16.44 -29.43
N GLY A 464 21.38 -17.45 -30.05
CA GLY A 464 21.72 -17.89 -31.38
C GLY A 464 23.09 -18.56 -31.37
N SER A 465 23.16 -19.79 -31.88
CA SER A 465 24.44 -20.45 -32.07
C SER A 465 25.17 -19.85 -33.28
N THR A 466 25.72 -18.64 -33.16
CA THR A 466 26.74 -18.16 -34.09
C THR A 466 28.10 -18.70 -33.68
N GLY A 467 28.24 -20.02 -33.78
CA GLY A 467 29.53 -20.72 -33.84
C GLY A 467 30.38 -20.62 -32.58
N THR A 468 30.49 -21.74 -31.88
CA THR A 468 31.42 -22.05 -30.78
C THR A 468 32.83 -21.53 -31.08
N SER A 469 33.05 -20.25 -30.85
CA SER A 469 34.35 -19.62 -30.95
C SER A 469 35.03 -19.85 -29.61
N PRO A 470 36.30 -20.27 -29.57
CA PRO A 470 37.00 -20.48 -28.30
C PRO A 470 37.08 -19.13 -27.56
N GLY A 471 36.23 -18.96 -26.54
CA GLY A 471 36.09 -17.71 -25.77
C GLY A 471 34.64 -17.23 -25.59
N GLU A 472 33.65 -17.79 -26.29
CA GLU A 472 32.25 -17.45 -26.05
C GLU A 472 31.76 -18.00 -24.69
N PRO A 473 30.94 -17.23 -23.96
CA PRO A 473 30.38 -17.68 -22.69
C PRO A 473 29.53 -18.94 -22.90
N ALA A 474 29.57 -19.86 -21.92
CA ALA A 474 28.78 -21.08 -21.94
C ALA A 474 27.27 -20.78 -22.11
N PRO A 475 26.45 -21.70 -22.64
CA PRO A 475 25.02 -21.48 -22.79
C PRO A 475 24.38 -21.23 -21.41
N GLN A 476 23.50 -20.22 -21.33
CA GLN A 476 23.07 -19.63 -20.06
C GLN A 476 21.59 -19.88 -19.71
N GLY A 477 20.89 -20.72 -20.49
CA GLY A 477 19.49 -21.01 -20.26
C GLY A 477 19.23 -21.98 -19.11
N ALA A 478 17.95 -22.28 -18.86
CA ALA A 478 17.52 -23.27 -17.87
C ALA A 478 18.12 -24.67 -18.12
N LEU A 479 18.47 -24.99 -19.37
CA LEU A 479 19.13 -26.25 -19.77
C LEU A 479 20.55 -26.01 -20.30
N GLY A 480 21.20 -24.94 -19.85
CA GLY A 480 22.46 -24.43 -20.40
C GLY A 480 23.66 -25.38 -20.33
N MET A 481 23.73 -26.26 -19.32
CA MET A 481 24.82 -27.24 -19.19
C MET A 481 24.70 -28.41 -20.16
N VAL A 482 23.53 -28.62 -20.75
CA VAL A 482 23.33 -29.73 -21.67
C VAL A 482 23.87 -29.35 -23.05
N ALA A 483 24.82 -30.13 -23.53
CA ALA A 483 25.42 -29.95 -24.85
C ALA A 483 24.34 -29.97 -25.95
N ARG A 484 24.49 -29.10 -26.95
CA ARG A 484 23.53 -29.00 -28.07
C ARG A 484 23.41 -30.33 -28.79
N GLU A 485 24.56 -30.97 -29.01
CA GLU A 485 24.70 -32.23 -29.71
C GLU A 485 23.93 -33.33 -28.98
N TYR A 486 23.91 -33.30 -27.64
CA TYR A 486 23.13 -34.23 -26.84
C TYR A 486 21.63 -34.01 -27.02
N MET A 487 21.15 -32.75 -26.92
CA MET A 487 19.72 -32.44 -27.11
C MET A 487 19.23 -32.84 -28.51
N GLU A 488 19.99 -32.47 -29.54
CA GLU A 488 19.65 -32.77 -30.94
C GLU A 488 19.70 -34.29 -31.21
N ALA A 489 20.67 -35.01 -30.65
CA ALA A 489 20.75 -36.47 -30.79
C ALA A 489 19.56 -37.18 -30.11
N GLU A 490 19.17 -36.77 -28.90
CA GLU A 490 18.01 -37.34 -28.23
C GLU A 490 16.69 -36.97 -28.94
N PHE A 491 16.58 -35.75 -29.46
CA PHE A 491 15.43 -35.35 -30.28
C PHE A 491 15.34 -36.14 -31.58
N LEU A 492 16.47 -36.41 -32.25
CA LEU A 492 16.51 -37.24 -33.45
C LEU A 492 16.11 -38.69 -33.16
N LYS A 493 16.55 -39.26 -32.02
CA LYS A 493 16.09 -40.59 -31.59
C LYS A 493 14.57 -40.64 -31.42
N LEU A 494 13.97 -39.58 -30.90
CA LEU A 494 12.52 -39.45 -30.78
C LEU A 494 11.85 -39.49 -32.16
N LEU A 495 12.31 -38.68 -33.12
CA LEU A 495 11.79 -38.67 -34.50
C LEU A 495 11.88 -40.07 -35.16
N LEU A 496 13.05 -40.70 -35.06
CA LEU A 496 13.31 -42.02 -35.63
C LEU A 496 12.44 -43.11 -35.00
N SER A 497 12.21 -43.05 -33.68
CA SER A 497 11.38 -44.03 -32.97
C SER A 497 9.90 -43.99 -33.38
N LYS A 498 9.44 -42.86 -33.94
CA LYS A 498 8.05 -42.64 -34.37
C LYS A 498 7.86 -42.78 -35.89
N GLY A 499 8.91 -43.13 -36.64
CA GLY A 499 8.82 -43.42 -38.08
C GLY A 499 8.60 -42.20 -38.99
N ARG A 500 8.69 -40.97 -38.47
CA ARG A 500 8.69 -39.74 -39.28
C ARG A 500 10.15 -39.39 -39.63
N ARG A 501 10.46 -39.38 -40.92
CA ARG A 501 11.78 -39.04 -41.47
C ARG A 501 11.85 -37.59 -41.86
#